data_AF-A0A8H9XF83-F1
#
_entry.id   AF-A0A8H9XF83-F1
#
_cell.length_a   1.000
_cell.length_b   1.000
_cell.length_c   1.000
_cell.angle_alpha   90.00
_cell.angle_beta   90.00
_cell.angle_gamma   90.00
#
_symmetry.space_group_name_H-M   'P 1'
#
loop_
_entity.id
_entity.type
_entity.pdbx_description
1 polymer ?
#
loop_
_entity_poly.entity_id
_entity_poly.type
_entity_poly.pdbx_seq_one_letter_code
_entity_poly.pdbx_strand_id
1 'polypeptide(L)'
;MDVAIAGIFSGVLHTAIVFSAIVAIIVVPRWLKARERDNLHRTIQLAYEKGQTLPPELVEALTQDVKVKPKPSPERDLRTGVIWLGIAVGLAAFGYAIGFEEPDATYVLMGVAAFPGFIGLAFIIMSFIGRNRS
;
A
#
# COMPACT_ATOMS: atom_id res chain seq x y z
N MET A 1 -12.98 0.01 44.16
CA MET A 1 -12.68 -1.09 43.20
C MET A 1 -12.68 -0.56 41.77
N ASP A 2 -12.35 0.73 41.59
CA ASP A 2 -12.81 1.50 40.42
C ASP A 2 -11.64 1.90 39.52
N VAL A 3 -10.46 2.14 40.11
CA VAL A 3 -9.25 2.57 39.39
C VAL A 3 -8.60 1.41 38.62
N ALA A 4 -8.64 0.19 39.17
CA ALA A 4 -8.07 -1.00 38.52
C ALA A 4 -8.87 -1.42 37.28
N ILE A 5 -10.21 -1.38 37.36
CA ILE A 5 -11.08 -1.69 36.23
C ILE A 5 -10.96 -0.61 35.15
N ALA A 6 -10.93 0.67 35.53
CA ALA A 6 -10.72 1.78 34.60
C ALA A 6 -9.36 1.69 33.85
N GLY A 7 -8.30 1.29 34.55
CA GLY A 7 -6.97 1.08 33.93
C GLY A 7 -6.96 -0.03 32.88
N ILE A 8 -7.63 -1.15 33.15
CA ILE A 8 -7.73 -2.28 32.20
C ILE A 8 -8.55 -1.87 30.97
N PHE A 9 -9.69 -1.20 31.16
CA PHE A 9 -10.52 -0.71 30.06
C PHE A 9 -9.77 0.28 29.16
N SER A 10 -9.03 1.21 29.76
CA SER A 10 -8.19 2.15 29.01
C SER A 10 -7.14 1.43 28.17
N GLY A 11 -6.39 0.48 28.74
CA GLY A 11 -5.36 -0.27 28.02
C GLY A 11 -5.90 -1.06 26.82
N VAL A 12 -7.01 -1.76 27.02
CA VAL A 12 -7.67 -2.52 25.93
C VAL A 12 -8.16 -1.59 24.82
N LEU A 13 -8.72 -0.42 25.17
CA LEU A 13 -9.18 0.56 24.20
C LEU A 13 -8.04 1.09 23.33
N HIS A 14 -6.90 1.48 23.93
CA HIS A 14 -5.74 1.98 23.19
C HIS A 14 -5.23 0.93 22.20
N THR A 15 -5.15 -0.32 22.64
CA THR A 15 -4.65 -1.42 21.81
C THR A 15 -5.62 -1.68 20.65
N ALA A 16 -6.92 -1.74 20.92
CA ALA A 16 -7.94 -1.92 19.88
C ALA A 16 -7.94 -0.79 18.84
N ILE A 17 -7.71 0.46 19.24
CA ILE A 17 -7.64 1.61 18.32
C ILE A 17 -6.45 1.47 17.37
N VAL A 18 -5.26 1.14 17.88
CA VAL A 18 -4.06 0.98 17.05
C VAL A 18 -4.24 -0.14 16.02
N PHE A 19 -4.76 -1.30 16.44
CA PHE A 19 -4.98 -2.42 15.53
C PHE A 19 -6.09 -2.13 14.51
N SER A 20 -7.19 -1.50 14.92
CA SER A 20 -8.28 -1.14 13.99
C SER A 20 -7.86 -0.10 12.96
N ALA A 21 -6.99 0.85 13.32
CA ALA A 21 -6.45 1.83 12.37
C ALA A 21 -5.64 1.17 11.25
N ILE A 22 -4.80 0.18 11.57
CA ILE A 22 -4.02 -0.57 10.57
C ILE A 22 -4.95 -1.32 9.60
N VAL A 23 -5.98 -1.98 10.14
CA VAL A 23 -6.99 -2.68 9.33
C VAL A 23 -7.75 -1.70 8.44
N ALA A 24 -8.16 -0.55 8.98
CA ALA A 24 -8.89 0.48 8.25
C ALA A 24 -8.07 1.02 7.06
N ILE A 25 -6.79 1.33 7.24
CA ILE A 25 -5.91 1.82 6.17
C ILE A 25 -5.82 0.83 5.00
N ILE A 26 -5.93 -0.47 5.26
CA ILE A 26 -5.85 -1.51 4.23
C ILE A 26 -7.23 -1.78 3.60
N VAL A 27 -8.28 -1.87 4.41
CA VAL A 27 -9.62 -2.28 3.97
C VAL A 27 -10.36 -1.15 3.27
N VAL A 28 -10.29 0.09 3.78
CA VAL A 28 -11.01 1.24 3.21
C VAL A 28 -10.67 1.49 1.74
N PRO A 29 -9.39 1.65 1.32
CA PRO A 29 -9.09 1.90 -0.09
C PRO A 29 -9.43 0.71 -0.98
N ARG A 30 -9.32 -0.53 -0.46
CA ARG A 30 -9.74 -1.73 -1.20
C ARG A 30 -11.24 -1.77 -1.43
N TRP A 31 -12.02 -1.41 -0.41
CA TRP A 31 -13.47 -1.37 -0.50
C TRP A 31 -13.97 -0.26 -1.43
N LEU A 32 -13.39 0.94 -1.35
CA LEU A 32 -13.70 2.03 -2.27
C LEU A 32 -13.42 1.64 -3.73
N LYS A 33 -12.25 1.05 -3.98
CA LYS A 33 -11.88 0.58 -5.32
C LYS A 33 -12.77 -0.56 -5.82
N ALA A 34 -13.21 -1.45 -4.95
CA ALA A 34 -14.17 -2.51 -5.31
C ALA A 34 -15.52 -1.90 -5.71
N ARG A 35 -16.02 -0.94 -4.94
CA ARG A 35 -17.28 -0.24 -5.22
C ARG A 35 -17.27 0.55 -6.52
N GLU A 36 -16.15 1.18 -6.85
CA GLU A 36 -15.98 1.87 -8.15
C GLU A 36 -16.14 0.90 -9.33
N ARG A 37 -15.54 -0.30 -9.26
CA ARG A 37 -15.65 -1.32 -10.31
C ARG A 37 -17.08 -1.82 -10.49
N ASP A 38 -17.80 -2.04 -9.40
CA ASP A 38 -19.20 -2.47 -9.44
C ASP A 38 -20.10 -1.43 -10.13
N ASN A 39 -19.89 -0.15 -9.84
CA ASN A 39 -20.63 0.95 -10.47
C ASN A 39 -20.36 1.05 -11.98
N LEU A 40 -19.12 0.82 -12.42
CA LEU A 40 -18.77 0.77 -13.84
C LEU A 40 -19.48 -0.38 -14.56
N HIS A 41 -19.47 -1.58 -13.99
CA HIS A 41 -20.19 -2.73 -14.57
C HIS A 41 -21.70 -2.48 -14.69
N ARG A 42 -22.30 -1.83 -13.68
CA ARG A 42 -23.73 -1.49 -13.70
C ARG A 42 -24.07 -0.44 -14.76
N THR A 43 -23.20 0.55 -14.96
CA THR A 43 -23.37 1.58 -16.00
C THR A 43 -23.27 0.97 -17.40
N ILE A 44 -22.34 0.02 -17.58
CA ILE A 44 -22.17 -0.74 -18.81
C ILE A 44 -23.43 -1.59 -19.10
N GLN A 45 -23.95 -2.32 -18.10
CA GLN A 45 -25.18 -3.10 -18.24
C GLN A 45 -26.38 -2.22 -18.65
N LEU A 46 -26.54 -1.05 -18.02
CA LEU A 46 -27.58 -0.08 -18.38
C LEU A 46 -27.41 0.51 -19.79
N ALA A 47 -26.17 0.65 -20.28
CA ALA A 47 -25.89 1.08 -21.64
C ALA A 47 -26.20 -0.02 -22.68
N TYR A 48 -25.92 -1.28 -22.36
CA TYR A 48 -26.30 -2.44 -23.18
C TYR A 48 -27.82 -2.60 -23.31
N GLU A 49 -28.55 -2.50 -22.19
CA GLU A 49 -30.03 -2.64 -22.16
C GLU A 49 -30.75 -1.55 -22.98
N LYS A 50 -30.13 -0.37 -23.14
CA LYS A 50 -30.66 0.73 -23.94
C LYS A 50 -30.39 0.60 -25.44
N GLY A 51 -29.78 -0.50 -25.91
CA GLY A 51 -29.61 -0.80 -27.32
C GLY A 51 -28.59 0.08 -28.05
N GLN A 52 -27.73 0.80 -27.34
CA GLN A 52 -26.61 1.51 -27.98
C GLN A 52 -25.57 0.49 -28.48
N THR A 53 -25.29 0.51 -29.79
CA THR A 53 -24.15 -0.21 -30.36
C THR A 53 -22.88 0.39 -29.76
N LEU A 54 -22.19 -0.39 -28.94
CA LEU A 54 -20.95 0.04 -28.29
C LEU A 54 -19.99 0.65 -29.31
N PRO A 55 -19.54 1.90 -29.11
CA PRO A 55 -18.37 2.43 -29.76
C PRO A 55 -17.22 1.40 -29.64
N PRO A 56 -16.52 1.04 -30.73
CA PRO A 56 -15.39 0.11 -30.70
C PRO A 56 -14.35 0.45 -29.63
N GLU A 57 -14.22 1.74 -29.30
CA GLU A 57 -13.38 2.29 -28.24
C GLU A 57 -13.67 1.71 -26.84
N LEU A 58 -14.93 1.41 -26.50
CA LEU A 58 -15.30 0.84 -25.20
C LEU A 58 -14.97 -0.65 -25.11
N VAL A 59 -15.05 -1.39 -26.22
CA VAL A 59 -14.63 -2.79 -26.29
C VAL A 59 -13.11 -2.89 -26.13
N GLU A 60 -12.37 -1.96 -26.73
CA GLU A 60 -10.92 -1.89 -26.60
C GLU A 60 -10.49 -1.47 -25.19
N ALA A 61 -11.16 -0.49 -24.57
CA ALA A 61 -10.92 -0.10 -23.18
C ALA A 61 -11.20 -1.25 -22.19
N LEU A 62 -12.28 -2.01 -22.40
CA LEU A 62 -12.59 -3.20 -21.59
C LEU A 62 -11.59 -4.33 -21.81
N THR A 63 -11.14 -4.54 -23.04
CA THR A 63 -10.12 -5.56 -23.36
C THR A 63 -8.75 -5.16 -22.81
N GLN A 64 -8.43 -3.86 -22.76
CA GLN A 64 -7.26 -3.32 -22.08
C GLN A 64 -7.37 -3.44 -20.55
N ASP A 65 -8.54 -3.18 -19.96
CA ASP A 65 -8.78 -3.36 -18.52
C ASP A 65 -8.71 -4.84 -18.10
N VAL A 66 -9.08 -5.78 -18.99
CA VAL A 66 -8.90 -7.24 -18.78
C VAL A 66 -7.42 -7.65 -18.82
N LYS A 67 -6.50 -6.83 -19.36
CA LYS A 67 -5.06 -6.95 -19.08
C LYS A 67 -4.75 -6.38 -17.67
N VAL A 68 -5.37 -6.98 -16.65
CA VAL A 68 -5.45 -6.55 -15.24
C VAL A 68 -4.07 -6.41 -14.54
N LYS A 69 -2.96 -6.79 -15.18
CA LYS A 69 -1.64 -6.38 -14.71
C LYS A 69 -1.10 -5.33 -15.67
N PRO A 70 -1.08 -4.04 -15.27
CA PRO A 70 -0.25 -3.06 -15.97
C PRO A 70 1.13 -3.67 -16.05
N LYS A 71 1.62 -3.87 -17.28
CA LYS A 71 2.95 -4.37 -17.57
C LYS A 71 3.90 -3.64 -16.62
N PRO A 72 4.80 -4.32 -15.89
CA PRO A 72 5.68 -3.67 -14.92
C PRO A 72 6.35 -2.48 -15.61
N SER A 73 5.89 -1.27 -15.29
CA SER A 73 6.47 -0.07 -15.88
C SER A 73 7.71 0.22 -15.05
N PRO A 74 8.87 0.41 -15.68
CA PRO A 74 10.10 0.73 -14.97
C PRO A 74 9.92 1.91 -14.00
N GLU A 75 9.11 2.89 -14.38
CA GLU A 75 8.79 4.05 -13.54
C GLU A 75 7.97 3.70 -12.27
N ARG A 76 7.02 2.75 -12.36
CA ARG A 76 6.24 2.32 -11.21
C ARG A 76 7.11 1.57 -10.20
N ASP A 77 7.99 0.71 -10.72
CA ASP A 77 8.90 -0.07 -9.89
C ASP A 77 9.96 0.85 -9.25
N LEU A 78 10.43 1.88 -9.98
CA LEU A 78 11.31 2.92 -9.42
C LEU A 78 10.65 3.68 -8.28
N ARG A 79 9.42 4.18 -8.49
CA ARG A 79 8.68 4.91 -7.47
C ARG A 79 8.45 4.06 -6.22
N THR A 80 8.06 2.80 -6.43
CA THR A 80 7.86 1.85 -5.33
C THR A 80 9.17 1.62 -4.57
N GLY A 81 10.28 1.42 -5.28
CA GLY A 81 11.59 1.22 -4.66
C GLY A 81 12.09 2.42 -3.87
N VAL A 82 11.92 3.65 -4.39
CA VAL A 82 12.29 4.89 -3.70
C VAL A 82 11.46 5.08 -2.42
N ILE A 83 10.16 4.79 -2.46
CA ILE A 83 9.29 4.89 -1.27
C ILE A 83 9.77 3.92 -0.19
N TRP A 84 10.03 2.65 -0.54
CA TRP A 84 10.52 1.65 0.40
C TRP A 84 11.89 1.99 0.98
N LEU A 85 12.79 2.52 0.15
CA LEU A 85 14.10 3.00 0.61
C LEU A 85 13.96 4.19 1.57
N GLY A 86 13.04 5.12 1.29
CA GLY A 86 12.73 6.23 2.19
C GLY A 86 12.21 5.78 3.56
N ILE A 87 11.35 4.75 3.60
CA ILE A 87 10.87 4.16 4.85
C ILE A 87 12.04 3.55 5.64
N ALA A 88 12.95 2.84 4.97
CA ALA A 88 14.14 2.26 5.60
C ALA A 88 15.04 3.33 6.22
N VAL A 89 15.32 4.41 5.48
CA VAL A 89 16.11 5.54 5.98
C VAL A 89 15.42 6.22 7.16
N GLY A 90 14.10 6.39 7.09
CA GLY A 90 13.31 6.94 8.20
C GLY A 90 13.40 6.09 9.46
N LEU A 91 13.25 4.77 9.34
CA LEU A 91 13.38 3.84 10.47
C LEU A 91 14.80 3.79 11.04
N ALA A 92 15.82 3.83 10.18
CA ALA A 92 17.22 3.88 10.61
C ALA A 92 17.53 5.17 11.36
N ALA A 93 17.09 6.33 10.84
CA ALA A 93 17.25 7.61 11.50
C ALA A 93 16.49 7.69 12.83
N PHE A 94 15.28 7.12 12.88
CA PHE A 94 14.50 7.02 14.11
C PHE A 94 15.19 6.12 15.15
N GLY A 95 15.71 4.97 14.73
CA GLY A 95 16.50 4.09 15.58
C GLY A 95 17.75 4.74 16.14
N TYR A 96 18.46 5.50 15.30
CA TYR A 96 19.61 6.28 15.74
C TYR A 96 19.24 7.39 16.74
N ALA A 97 18.11 8.07 16.53
CA ALA A 97 17.63 9.11 17.44
C ALA A 97 17.23 8.55 18.81
N ILE A 98 16.54 7.40 18.86
CA ILE A 98 16.20 6.73 20.14
C ILE A 98 17.47 6.19 20.82
N GLY A 99 18.47 5.79 20.03
CA GLY A 99 19.75 5.29 20.51
C GLY A 99 20.51 6.22 21.47
N PHE A 100 20.20 7.53 21.46
CA PHE A 100 20.76 8.48 22.42
C PHE A 100 20.24 8.27 23.85
N GLU A 101 19.02 7.80 24.01
CA GLU A 101 18.41 7.49 25.32
C GLU A 101 18.53 6.01 25.65
N GLU A 102 18.28 5.14 24.66
CA GLU A 102 18.27 3.68 24.82
C GLU A 102 19.18 3.02 23.76
N PRO A 103 20.47 2.76 24.07
CA PRO A 103 21.44 2.29 23.10
C PRO A 103 21.04 0.98 22.39
N ASP A 104 20.40 0.07 23.12
CA ASP A 104 19.96 -1.23 22.62
C ASP A 104 18.87 -1.12 21.54
N ALA A 105 18.06 -0.06 21.59
CA ALA A 105 17.00 0.18 20.61
C ALA A 105 17.55 0.44 19.19
N THR A 106 18.77 0.99 19.10
CA THR A 106 19.43 1.29 17.82
C THR A 106 19.59 0.02 16.99
N TYR A 107 20.15 -1.04 17.57
CA TYR A 107 20.44 -2.28 16.83
C TYR A 107 19.16 -2.98 16.36
N VAL A 108 18.13 -2.98 17.20
CA VAL A 108 16.83 -3.56 16.85
C VAL A 108 16.17 -2.78 15.71
N LEU A 109 16.12 -1.45 15.80
CA LEU A 109 15.48 -0.61 14.79
C LEU A 109 16.26 -0.58 13.47
N MET A 110 17.59 -0.62 13.52
CA MET A 110 18.43 -0.78 12.33
C MET A 110 18.19 -2.14 11.65
N GLY A 111 18.03 -3.21 12.44
CA GLY A 111 17.64 -4.52 11.92
C GLY A 111 16.26 -4.50 11.25
N VAL A 112 15.28 -3.83 11.85
CA VAL A 112 13.94 -3.65 11.27
C VAL A 112 13.99 -2.80 10.00
N ALA A 113 14.83 -1.76 9.95
CA ALA A 113 15.03 -0.90 8.80
C ALA A 113 15.68 -1.62 7.60
N ALA A 114 16.47 -2.67 7.85
CA ALA A 114 17.12 -3.42 6.79
C ALA A 114 16.12 -4.09 5.82
N PHE A 115 14.99 -4.61 6.33
CA PHE A 115 13.95 -5.24 5.51
C PHE A 115 13.38 -4.30 4.43
N PRO A 116 12.78 -3.14 4.78
CA PRO A 116 12.32 -2.19 3.78
C PRO A 116 13.46 -1.66 2.91
N GLY A 117 14.69 -1.58 3.43
CA GLY A 117 15.87 -1.12 2.68
C GLY A 117 16.21 -2.06 1.53
N PHE A 118 16.28 -3.37 1.79
CA PHE A 118 16.52 -4.38 0.74
C PHE A 118 15.35 -4.48 -0.24
N ILE A 119 14.10 -4.35 0.23
CA ILE A 119 12.93 -4.31 -0.66
C ILE A 119 13.01 -3.11 -1.61
N GLY A 120 13.34 -1.92 -1.08
CA GLY A 120 13.52 -0.71 -1.86
C GLY A 120 14.62 -0.85 -2.91
N LEU A 121 15.79 -1.35 -2.50
CA LEU A 121 16.91 -1.64 -3.39
C LEU A 121 16.53 -2.63 -4.51
N ALA A 122 15.83 -3.71 -4.18
CA ALA A 122 15.40 -4.70 -5.17
C ALA A 122 14.48 -4.08 -6.24
N PHE A 123 13.51 -3.24 -5.84
CA PHE A 123 12.64 -2.54 -6.79
C PHE A 123 13.39 -1.52 -7.65
N ILE A 124 14.35 -0.80 -7.07
CA ILE A 124 15.21 0.14 -7.83
C ILE A 124 16.03 -0.62 -8.87
N ILE A 125 16.67 -1.73 -8.50
CA ILE A 125 17.46 -2.58 -9.40
C ILE A 125 16.57 -3.13 -10.53
N MET A 126 15.39 -3.67 -10.19
CA MET A 126 14.44 -4.18 -11.18
C MET A 126 13.97 -3.08 -12.14
N SER A 127 13.76 -1.86 -11.65
CA SER A 127 13.43 -0.70 -12.50
C SER A 127 14.51 -0.44 -13.53
N PHE A 128 15.79 -0.45 -13.14
CA PHE A 128 16.89 -0.22 -14.09
C PHE A 128 16.99 -1.34 -15.14
N ILE A 129 16.78 -2.59 -14.75
CA ILE A 129 16.79 -3.75 -15.67
C ILE A 129 15.59 -3.69 -16.63
N GLY A 130 14.41 -3.33 -16.13
CA GLY A 130 13.18 -3.21 -16.93
C GLY A 130 13.21 -2.04 -17.91
N ARG A 131 13.86 -0.93 -17.54
CA ARG A 131 14.02 0.26 -18.40
C ARG A 131 14.83 -0.02 -19.67
N ASN A 132 15.68 -1.03 -19.66
CA ASN A 132 16.52 -1.38 -20.81
C ASN A 132 15.82 -2.27 -21.86
N ARG A 133 14.51 -2.56 -21.67
CA ARG A 133 13.70 -3.34 -22.62
C ARG A 133 12.46 -2.59 -23.14
N SER A 134 12.37 -1.29 -22.90
CA SER A 134 11.29 -0.41 -23.39
C SER A 134 11.80 0.50 -24.48
#